data_AF-A0A737B5F6-F1
#
_entry.id   AF-A0A737B5F6-F1
#
_cell.length_a   1.000
_cell.length_b   1.000
_cell.length_c   1.000
_cell.angle_alpha   90.00
_cell.angle_beta   90.00
_cell.angle_gamma   90.00
#
_symmetry.space_group_name_H-M   'P 1'
#
loop_
_entity.id
_entity.type
_entity.pdbx_description
1 polymer ?
#
loop_
_entity_poly.entity_id
_entity_poly.type
_entity_poly.pdbx_seq_one_letter_code
_entity_poly.pdbx_strand_id
1 'polypeptide(L)'
;ELTERVLIEATAEVIASVRMEHRGDIRRARELTNILFDELGAQCADVGALERLGEIMFAPDDKGRDQLNETYQKVISLPSRVKSLKDLSDSLKTLIGLEREAWSIGTASEPEKTPLPGKNTDLTTDQAAELYKKMMG
;
A
#
# COMPACT_ATOMS: atom_id res chain seq x y z
N GLU A 1 12.22 -38.52 -15.09
CA GLU A 1 11.51 -37.54 -15.95
C GLU A 1 10.04 -37.34 -15.55
N LEU A 2 9.20 -38.37 -15.50
CA LEU A 2 7.77 -38.22 -15.09
C LEU A 2 7.58 -37.68 -13.66
N THR A 3 8.42 -38.09 -12.70
CA THR A 3 8.34 -37.65 -11.29
C THR A 3 8.75 -36.20 -11.06
N GLU A 4 9.75 -35.71 -11.78
CA GLU A 4 10.21 -34.33 -11.68
C GLU A 4 9.19 -33.36 -12.30
N ARG A 5 8.61 -33.74 -13.45
CA ARG A 5 7.55 -32.96 -14.07
C ARG A 5 6.30 -32.84 -13.17
N VAL A 6 5.88 -33.95 -12.55
CA VAL A 6 4.77 -33.95 -11.58
C VAL A 6 5.08 -33.08 -10.36
N LEU A 7 6.33 -33.11 -9.86
CA LEU A 7 6.74 -32.27 -8.73
C LEU A 7 6.72 -30.78 -9.10
N ILE A 8 7.18 -30.41 -10.30
CA ILE A 8 7.16 -29.04 -10.81
C ILE A 8 5.71 -28.55 -10.97
N GLU A 9 4.85 -29.35 -11.59
CA GLU A 9 3.43 -29.02 -11.80
C GLU A 9 2.69 -28.83 -10.46
N ALA A 10 2.86 -29.75 -9.51
CA ALA A 10 2.28 -29.63 -8.17
C ALA A 10 2.78 -28.39 -7.42
N THR A 11 4.08 -28.07 -7.54
CA THR A 11 4.64 -26.86 -6.91
C THR A 11 4.09 -25.58 -7.55
N ALA A 12 3.92 -25.57 -8.88
CA ALA A 12 3.34 -24.45 -9.60
C ALA A 12 1.87 -24.21 -9.23
N GLU A 13 1.07 -25.26 -9.05
CA GLU A 13 -0.31 -25.17 -8.60
C GLU A 13 -0.42 -24.55 -7.20
N VAL A 14 0.43 -24.98 -6.25
CA VAL A 14 0.47 -24.40 -4.90
C VAL A 14 0.82 -22.92 -4.95
N ILE A 15 1.86 -22.54 -5.72
CA ILE A 15 2.26 -21.13 -5.86
C ILE A 15 1.13 -20.30 -6.49
N ALA A 16 0.43 -20.84 -7.50
CA ALA A 16 -0.70 -20.16 -8.12
C ALA A 16 -1.85 -19.95 -7.11
N SER A 17 -2.18 -20.97 -6.31
CA SER A 17 -3.21 -20.87 -5.26
C SER A 17 -2.90 -19.77 -4.26
N VAL A 18 -1.68 -19.78 -3.70
CA VAL A 18 -1.23 -18.77 -2.72
C VAL A 18 -1.29 -17.36 -3.31
N ARG A 19 -0.87 -17.18 -4.57
CA ARG A 19 -0.97 -15.87 -5.24
C ARG A 19 -2.42 -15.40 -5.40
N MET A 20 -3.33 -16.29 -5.73
CA MET A 20 -4.75 -15.96 -5.88
C MET A 20 -5.39 -15.60 -4.53
N GLU A 21 -5.04 -16.33 -3.47
CA GLU A 21 -5.46 -16.03 -2.09
C GLU A 21 -4.99 -14.65 -1.65
N HIS A 22 -3.69 -14.34 -1.80
CA HIS A 22 -3.14 -13.03 -1.47
C HIS A 22 -3.83 -11.90 -2.25
N ARG A 23 -4.11 -12.09 -3.55
CA ARG A 23 -4.85 -11.09 -4.34
C ARG A 23 -6.25 -10.85 -3.78
N GLY A 24 -6.93 -11.91 -3.35
CA GLY A 24 -8.25 -11.81 -2.69
C GLY A 24 -8.17 -11.05 -1.37
N ASP A 25 -7.18 -11.36 -0.54
CA ASP A 25 -6.98 -10.71 0.76
C ASP A 25 -6.67 -9.22 0.63
N ILE A 26 -5.74 -8.87 -0.27
CA ILE A 26 -5.36 -7.49 -0.54
C ILE A 26 -6.58 -6.70 -1.04
N ARG A 27 -7.37 -7.27 -1.95
CA ARG A 27 -8.60 -6.65 -2.44
C ARG A 27 -9.58 -6.36 -1.29
N ARG A 28 -9.85 -7.35 -0.43
CA ARG A 28 -10.75 -7.18 0.73
C ARG A 28 -10.24 -6.10 1.68
N ALA A 29 -8.95 -6.10 1.97
CA ALA A 29 -8.34 -5.10 2.84
C ALA A 29 -8.45 -3.67 2.24
N ARG A 30 -8.30 -3.53 0.92
CA ARG A 30 -8.47 -2.25 0.23
C ARG A 30 -9.93 -1.78 0.26
N GLU A 31 -10.88 -2.68 0.04
CA GLU A 31 -12.32 -2.37 0.16
C GLU A 31 -12.66 -1.88 1.58
N LEU A 32 -12.20 -2.59 2.62
CA LEU A 32 -12.40 -2.16 4.01
C LEU A 32 -11.74 -0.81 4.33
N THR A 33 -10.52 -0.58 3.82
CA THR A 33 -9.82 0.70 4.00
C THR A 33 -10.61 1.87 3.41
N ASN A 34 -11.21 1.70 2.22
CA ASN A 34 -12.04 2.72 1.60
C ASN A 34 -13.34 2.97 2.37
N ILE A 35 -14.00 1.92 2.86
CA ILE A 35 -15.20 2.06 3.71
C ILE A 35 -14.88 2.89 4.96
N LEU A 36 -13.73 2.64 5.60
CA LEU A 36 -13.29 3.41 6.77
C LEU A 36 -12.94 4.86 6.43
N PHE A 37 -12.40 5.14 5.23
CA PHE A 37 -12.22 6.51 4.76
C PHE A 37 -13.56 7.24 4.60
N ASP A 38 -14.55 6.57 4.01
CA ASP A 38 -15.89 7.15 3.82
C ASP A 38 -16.56 7.44 5.17
N GLU A 39 -16.45 6.52 6.13
CA GLU A 39 -16.97 6.71 7.48
C GLU A 39 -16.27 7.88 8.19
N LEU A 40 -14.94 7.96 8.12
CA LEU A 40 -14.18 9.08 8.68
C LEU A 40 -14.58 10.40 8.02
N GLY A 41 -14.82 10.40 6.71
CA GLY A 41 -15.34 11.55 5.96
C GLY A 41 -16.70 12.00 6.47
N ALA A 42 -17.63 11.06 6.66
CA ALA A 42 -18.95 11.34 7.21
C ALA A 42 -18.89 11.90 8.63
N GLN A 43 -18.03 11.34 9.50
CA GLN A 43 -17.80 11.86 10.85
C GLN A 43 -17.24 13.29 10.84
N CYS A 44 -16.38 13.62 9.86
CA CYS A 44 -15.84 14.97 9.72
C CYS A 44 -16.85 15.98 9.14
N ALA A 45 -17.89 15.51 8.45
CA ALA A 45 -18.88 16.38 7.81
C ALA A 45 -19.81 17.07 8.82
N ASP A 46 -20.06 16.45 9.98
CA ASP A 46 -20.86 17.04 11.06
C ASP A 46 -20.27 16.74 12.45
N VAL A 47 -19.11 17.34 12.70
CA VAL A 47 -18.46 17.27 14.03
C VAL A 47 -19.37 17.85 15.12
N GLY A 48 -20.18 18.87 14.79
CA GLY A 48 -21.09 19.49 15.74
C GLY A 48 -22.20 18.54 16.23
N ALA A 49 -22.72 17.64 15.38
CA ALA A 49 -23.64 16.61 15.82
C ALA A 49 -23.00 15.63 16.80
N LEU A 50 -21.74 15.27 16.57
CA LEU A 50 -20.98 14.42 17.47
C LEU A 50 -20.75 15.13 18.82
N GLU A 51 -20.39 16.41 18.81
CA GLU A 51 -20.23 17.20 20.03
C GLU A 51 -21.55 17.28 20.82
N ARG A 52 -22.67 17.60 20.15
CA ARG A 52 -24.01 17.61 20.76
C ARG A 52 -24.41 16.25 21.34
N LEU A 53 -24.08 15.15 20.68
CA LEU A 53 -24.33 13.82 21.23
C LEU A 53 -23.54 13.62 22.54
N GLY A 54 -22.30 14.11 22.62
CA GLY A 54 -21.52 14.08 23.86
C GLY A 54 -22.13 14.94 24.98
N GLU A 55 -22.72 16.08 24.65
CA GLU A 55 -23.48 16.90 25.61
C GLU A 55 -24.73 16.17 26.12
N ILE A 56 -25.49 15.50 25.23
CA ILE A 56 -26.69 14.74 25.58
C ILE A 56 -26.34 13.52 26.45
N MET A 57 -25.21 12.86 26.17
CA MET A 57 -24.74 11.70 26.94
C MET A 57 -24.12 12.08 28.29
N PHE A 58 -23.99 13.36 28.61
CA PHE A 58 -23.36 13.81 29.85
C PHE A 58 -24.10 13.27 31.08
N ALA A 59 -23.43 12.39 31.82
CA ALA A 59 -23.95 11.66 32.96
C ALA A 59 -22.83 11.43 34.00
N PRO A 60 -22.45 12.46 34.76
CA PRO A 60 -21.41 12.35 35.78
C PRO A 60 -21.85 11.44 36.95
N ASP A 61 -20.89 10.67 37.48
CA ASP A 61 -21.05 9.86 38.69
C ASP A 61 -21.12 10.73 39.97
N ASP A 62 -21.30 10.10 41.13
CA ASP A 62 -21.34 10.78 42.44
C ASP A 62 -20.05 11.56 42.77
N LYS A 63 -18.97 11.34 42.02
CA LYS A 63 -17.69 12.04 42.13
C LYS A 63 -17.50 13.10 41.04
N GLY A 64 -18.54 13.37 40.25
CA GLY A 64 -18.54 14.34 39.17
C GLY A 64 -17.81 13.89 37.90
N ARG A 65 -17.48 12.59 37.76
CA ARG A 65 -16.75 12.07 36.60
C ARG A 65 -17.68 11.34 35.64
N ASP A 66 -17.50 11.62 34.35
CA ASP A 66 -18.22 10.93 33.28
C ASP A 66 -17.22 10.25 32.36
N GLN A 67 -16.77 9.06 32.75
CA GLN A 67 -15.73 8.34 32.03
C GLN A 67 -16.17 7.91 30.62
N LEU A 68 -17.47 7.67 30.43
CA LEU A 68 -18.02 7.33 29.12
C LEU A 68 -17.92 8.53 28.17
N ASN A 69 -18.43 9.70 28.59
CA ASN A 69 -18.37 10.90 27.77
C ASN A 69 -16.93 11.38 27.57
N GLU A 70 -16.06 11.33 28.59
CA GLU A 70 -14.64 11.63 28.44
C GLU A 70 -13.97 10.79 27.35
N THR A 71 -14.31 9.50 27.29
CA THR A 71 -13.80 8.58 26.26
C THR A 71 -14.37 8.93 24.89
N TYR A 72 -15.67 9.19 24.82
CA TYR A 72 -16.35 9.60 23.60
C TYR A 72 -15.74 10.89 23.02
N GLN A 73 -15.56 11.94 23.84
CA GLN A 73 -14.95 13.21 23.44
C GLN A 73 -13.53 13.02 22.91
N LYS A 74 -12.74 12.12 23.52
CA LYS A 74 -11.41 11.77 23.00
C LYS A 74 -11.51 11.13 21.62
N VAL A 75 -12.43 10.18 21.41
CA VAL A 75 -12.61 9.48 20.12
C VAL A 75 -12.99 10.44 19.01
N ILE A 76 -13.92 11.36 19.26
CA ILE A 76 -14.39 12.31 18.24
C ILE A 76 -13.45 13.51 18.07
N SER A 77 -12.43 13.66 18.92
CA SER A 77 -11.53 14.83 18.88
C SER A 77 -10.75 14.94 17.57
N LEU A 78 -10.40 16.18 17.18
CA LEU A 78 -9.59 16.43 15.98
C LEU A 78 -8.28 15.63 15.95
N PRO A 79 -7.46 15.55 17.03
CA PRO A 79 -6.25 14.72 17.04
C PRO A 79 -6.53 13.25 16.73
N SER A 80 -7.63 12.70 17.25
CA SER A 80 -8.03 11.31 16.99
C SER A 80 -8.40 11.08 15.52
N ARG A 81 -9.15 12.02 14.92
CA ARG A 81 -9.50 11.97 13.49
C ARG A 81 -8.27 12.09 12.59
N VAL A 82 -7.35 13.02 12.90
CA VAL A 82 -6.09 13.18 12.15
C VAL A 82 -5.25 11.91 12.24
N LYS A 83 -5.16 11.29 13.42
CA LYS A 83 -4.46 10.01 13.58
C LYS A 83 -5.11 8.92 12.74
N SER A 84 -6.44 8.81 12.77
CA SER A 84 -7.19 7.82 11.98
C SER A 84 -6.95 8.01 10.48
N LEU A 85 -6.98 9.24 9.98
CA LEU A 85 -6.67 9.55 8.58
C LEU A 85 -5.26 9.11 8.20
N LYS A 86 -4.28 9.39 9.06
CA LYS A 86 -2.88 8.98 8.84
C LYS A 86 -2.75 7.46 8.77
N ASP A 87 -3.30 6.75 9.75
CA ASP A 87 -3.20 5.29 9.83
C ASP A 87 -3.87 4.61 8.61
N LEU A 88 -5.03 5.13 8.18
CA LEU A 88 -5.71 4.67 6.96
C LEU A 88 -4.90 4.98 5.68
N SER A 89 -4.27 6.16 5.61
CA SER A 89 -3.44 6.55 4.47
C SER A 89 -2.18 5.68 4.35
N ASP A 90 -1.53 5.39 5.47
CA ASP A 90 -0.37 4.50 5.52
C ASP A 90 -0.78 3.05 5.15
N SER A 91 -1.95 2.60 5.59
CA SER A 91 -2.55 1.32 5.19
C SER A 91 -2.81 1.25 3.68
N LEU A 92 -3.47 2.26 3.12
CA LEU A 92 -3.77 2.32 1.68
C LEU A 92 -2.50 2.34 0.83
N LYS A 93 -1.49 3.12 1.22
CA LYS A 93 -0.19 3.13 0.54
C LYS A 93 0.45 1.74 0.52
N THR A 94 0.42 1.04 1.65
CA THR A 94 0.96 -0.32 1.78
C THR A 94 0.20 -1.29 0.87
N LEU A 95 -1.13 -1.25 0.92
CA LEU A 95 -2.00 -2.12 0.09
C LEU A 95 -1.78 -1.89 -1.41
N ILE A 96 -1.64 -0.64 -1.86
CA ILE A 96 -1.31 -0.34 -3.26
C ILE A 96 0.05 -0.93 -3.66
N GLY A 97 1.04 -0.90 -2.77
CA GLY A 97 2.33 -1.56 -2.99
C GLY A 97 2.17 -3.06 -3.19
N LEU A 98 1.47 -3.71 -2.26
CA LEU A 98 1.19 -5.15 -2.31
C LEU A 98 0.38 -5.55 -3.55
N GLU A 99 -0.58 -4.75 -4.00
CA GLU A 99 -1.32 -5.00 -5.24
C GLU A 99 -0.40 -4.97 -6.45
N ARG A 100 0.46 -3.95 -6.56
CA ARG A 100 1.42 -3.82 -7.66
C ARG A 100 2.31 -5.07 -7.75
N GLU A 101 2.81 -5.54 -6.61
CA GLU A 101 3.60 -6.77 -6.51
C GLU A 101 2.79 -8.01 -6.90
N ALA A 102 1.58 -8.17 -6.35
CA ALA A 102 0.71 -9.34 -6.58
C ALA A 102 0.25 -9.49 -8.04
N TRP A 103 0.13 -8.38 -8.77
CA TRP A 103 -0.23 -8.35 -10.19
C TRP A 103 0.99 -8.23 -11.12
N SER A 104 2.21 -8.23 -10.58
CA SER A 104 3.44 -7.98 -11.33
C SER A 104 3.38 -6.67 -12.14
N ILE A 105 2.60 -5.70 -11.66
CA ILE A 105 2.55 -4.33 -12.18
C ILE A 105 3.74 -3.61 -11.55
N GLY A 106 4.93 -3.83 -12.10
CA GLY A 106 6.09 -3.04 -11.71
C GLY A 106 5.84 -1.55 -12.00
N THR A 107 6.28 -0.66 -11.10
CA THR A 107 6.95 0.55 -11.59
C THR A 107 8.05 0.05 -12.49
N ALA A 108 7.98 0.35 -13.80
CA ALA A 108 8.90 -0.15 -14.82
C ALA A 108 10.19 -0.68 -14.20
N SER A 109 10.27 -2.01 -14.04
CA SER A 109 11.53 -2.63 -13.67
C SER A 109 12.54 -2.08 -14.67
N GLU A 110 13.61 -1.44 -14.19
CA GLU A 110 14.76 -1.22 -15.06
C GLU A 110 14.96 -2.52 -15.82
N PRO A 111 15.07 -2.46 -17.17
CA PRO A 111 15.12 -3.67 -17.97
C PRO A 111 16.16 -4.56 -17.34
N GLU A 112 15.72 -5.76 -16.94
CA GLU A 112 16.58 -6.80 -16.40
C GLU A 112 17.80 -6.84 -17.31
N LYS A 113 18.98 -6.45 -16.79
CA LYS A 113 20.21 -6.49 -17.55
C LYS A 113 20.52 -7.96 -17.77
N THR A 114 19.89 -8.56 -18.78
CA THR A 114 20.36 -9.80 -19.36
C THR A 114 21.79 -9.50 -19.81
N PRO A 115 22.83 -10.13 -19.26
CA PRO A 115 24.17 -9.91 -19.76
C PRO A 115 24.16 -10.35 -21.22
N LEU A 116 24.24 -9.38 -22.14
CA LEU A 116 24.47 -9.68 -23.55
C LEU A 116 25.79 -10.46 -23.61
N PRO A 117 25.81 -11.68 -24.17
CA PRO A 117 27.04 -12.44 -24.26
C PRO A 117 27.96 -11.71 -25.24
N GLY A 118 29.06 -11.16 -24.71
CA GLY A 118 30.16 -10.63 -25.50
C GLY A 118 29.94 -9.26 -26.13
N LYS A 119 30.18 -8.19 -25.37
CA LYS A 119 30.72 -6.94 -25.92
C LYS A 119 31.69 -6.32 -24.93
N ASN A 120 32.96 -6.74 -25.02
CA ASN A 120 34.07 -5.90 -24.59
C ASN A 120 34.16 -4.77 -25.62
N THR A 121 33.54 -3.63 -25.32
CA THR A 121 33.74 -2.39 -26.06
C THR A 121 34.09 -1.28 -25.09
N ASP A 122 35.14 -1.50 -24.31
CA ASP A 122 35.86 -0.40 -23.68
C ASP A 122 36.75 0.23 -24.74
N LEU A 123 36.16 1.11 -25.56
CA LEU A 123 36.93 2.05 -26.35
C LEU A 123 37.46 3.12 -25.39
N THR A 124 38.76 3.38 -25.43
CA THR A 124 39.31 4.50 -24.67
C THR A 124 38.76 5.81 -25.22
N THR A 125 38.75 6.86 -24.40
CA THR A 125 38.22 8.18 -24.77
C THR A 125 38.83 8.70 -26.08
N ASP A 126 40.09 8.38 -26.34
CA ASP A 126 40.81 8.76 -27.56
C ASP A 126 40.28 8.01 -28.79
N GLN A 127 39.95 6.73 -28.65
CA GLN A 127 39.38 5.92 -29.74
C GLN A 127 37.95 6.34 -30.09
N ALA A 128 37.17 6.78 -29.09
CA ALA A 128 35.84 7.34 -29.32
C ALA A 128 35.90 8.69 -30.05
N ALA A 129 36.91 9.53 -29.74
CA ALA A 129 37.09 10.83 -30.36
C ALA A 129 37.50 10.73 -31.85
N GLU A 130 38.34 9.75 -32.21
CA GLU A 130 38.68 9.51 -33.63
C GLU A 130 37.50 9.02 -34.45
N LEU A 131 36.69 8.10 -33.90
CA LEU A 131 35.48 7.60 -34.56
C LEU A 131 34.48 8.73 -34.82
N TYR A 132 34.32 9.66 -33.87
CA TYR A 132 33.45 10.81 -34.03
C TYR A 132 33.93 11.77 -35.13
N LYS A 133 35.24 12.06 -35.19
CA LYS A 133 35.82 12.87 -36.28
C LYS A 133 35.64 12.24 -37.65
N LYS A 134 35.70 10.92 -37.74
CA LYS A 134 35.57 10.18 -39.00
C LYS A 134 34.12 10.10 -39.51
N MET A 135 33.14 10.29 -38.64
CA MET A 135 31.72 10.34 -39.02
C MET A 135 31.23 11.75 -39.35
N MET A 136 31.93 12.78 -38.88
CA MET A 136 31.56 14.20 -39.04
C MET A 136 32.43 14.94 -40.08
N GLY A 137 33.31 14.23 -40.78
CA GLY A 137 34.15 14.72 -41.87
C GLY A 137 33.76 14.10 -43.19
#